data_AF-A0A7G1ITV3-F1
#
_entry.id   AF-A0A7G1ITV3-F1
#
_cell.length_a   1.000
_cell.length_b   1.000
_cell.length_c   1.000
_cell.angle_alpha   90.00
_cell.angle_beta   90.00
_cell.angle_gamma   90.00
#
_symmetry.space_group_name_H-M   'P 1'
#
loop_
_entity.id
_entity.type
_entity.pdbx_description
1 polymer ?
#
loop_
_entity_poly.entity_id
_entity_poly.type
_entity_poly.pdbx_seq_one_letter_code
_entity_poly.pdbx_strand_id
1 'polypeptide(L)'
;MWYFYNTDGSMATGWLKDNGTWYYLNANGSMATGWLQNNGSWYYLNSNGAMATGWLKDNGTWYYLNANGAMATGWLKDNGTWYYLNANGAMVTGWLKDGDTWYYLEASGAMKVSQWFKVSDKWYYVDGSGALAVNTTVNGYTVNGNGEWV
;
A
#
# COMPACT_ATOMS: atom_id res chain seq x y z
N MET A 1 3.42 22.39 22.12
CA MET A 1 2.46 21.33 22.46
C MET A 1 1.08 21.94 22.39
N TRP A 2 0.19 21.40 21.55
CA TRP A 2 -1.15 21.95 21.35
C TRP A 2 -2.16 21.12 22.15
N TYR A 3 -3.10 21.79 22.81
CA TYR A 3 -4.18 21.18 23.58
C TYR A 3 -5.52 21.66 23.04
N PHE A 4 -6.47 20.75 22.89
CA PHE A 4 -7.86 21.06 22.56
C PHE A 4 -8.72 20.77 23.79
N TYR A 5 -9.65 21.69 24.07
CA TYR A 5 -10.64 21.54 25.13
C TYR A 5 -12.02 21.42 24.50
N ASN A 6 -12.83 20.50 25.02
CA ASN A 6 -14.23 20.38 24.69
C ASN A 6 -15.01 21.60 25.25
N THR A 7 -16.25 21.76 24.81
CA THR A 7 -17.13 22.87 25.24
C THR A 7 -17.43 22.89 26.74
N ASP A 8 -17.27 21.76 27.42
CA ASP A 8 -17.42 21.60 28.87
C ASP A 8 -16.11 21.87 29.64
N GLY A 9 -15.05 22.28 28.95
CA GLY A 9 -13.73 22.54 29.55
C GLY A 9 -12.89 21.28 29.80
N SER A 10 -13.40 20.09 29.47
CA SER A 10 -12.61 18.85 29.53
C SER A 10 -11.58 18.79 28.41
N MET A 11 -10.46 18.10 28.65
CA MET A 11 -9.42 17.90 27.64
C MET A 11 -9.90 16.92 26.57
N ALA A 12 -9.77 17.29 25.29
CA ALA A 12 -10.08 16.40 24.18
C ALA A 12 -9.02 15.30 24.06
N THR A 13 -9.45 14.06 23.88
CA THR A 13 -8.61 12.88 23.67
C THR A 13 -9.20 12.00 22.56
N GLY A 14 -8.37 11.20 21.91
CA GLY A 14 -8.75 10.35 20.78
C GLY A 14 -8.82 11.13 19.47
N TRP A 15 -9.63 10.62 18.54
CA TRP A 15 -9.83 11.25 17.24
C TRP A 15 -10.58 12.58 17.36
N LEU A 16 -9.99 13.63 16.80
CA LEU A 16 -10.56 14.97 16.73
C LEU A 16 -10.64 15.41 15.27
N LYS A 17 -11.80 15.89 14.85
CA LYS A 17 -11.97 16.52 13.53
C LYS A 17 -12.07 18.03 13.71
N ASP A 18 -11.09 18.76 13.19
CA ASP A 18 -11.08 20.22 13.18
C ASP A 18 -10.97 20.74 11.74
N ASN A 19 -11.87 21.65 11.36
CA ASN A 19 -11.93 22.26 10.02
C ASN A 19 -11.79 21.24 8.86
N GLY A 20 -12.41 20.07 9.00
CA GLY A 20 -12.37 19.01 7.99
C GLY A 20 -11.16 18.08 8.06
N THR A 21 -10.15 18.40 8.88
CA THR A 21 -8.92 17.62 9.05
C THR A 21 -9.01 16.77 10.31
N TRP A 22 -8.55 15.52 10.23
CA TRP A 22 -8.47 14.62 11.37
C TRP A 22 -7.12 14.73 12.08
N TYR A 23 -7.17 14.71 13.40
CA TYR A 23 -6.04 14.69 14.31
C TYR A 23 -6.28 13.60 15.36
N TYR A 24 -5.22 13.19 16.05
CA TYR A 24 -5.35 12.29 17.19
C TYR A 24 -4.69 12.89 18.42
N LEU A 25 -5.44 12.91 19.53
CA LEU A 25 -5.02 13.48 20.80
C LEU A 25 -4.75 12.31 21.74
N ASN A 26 -3.51 12.19 22.22
CA ASN A 26 -3.13 11.16 23.18
C ASN A 26 -3.90 11.32 24.50
N ALA A 27 -3.85 10.32 25.38
CA ALA A 27 -4.57 10.35 26.66
C ALA A 27 -4.17 11.54 27.57
N ASN A 28 -2.96 12.08 27.37
CA ASN A 28 -2.45 13.28 28.06
C ASN A 28 -2.79 14.60 27.32
N GLY A 29 -3.64 14.56 26.29
CA GLY A 29 -4.07 15.71 25.48
C GLY A 29 -3.06 16.18 24.45
N SER A 30 -1.88 15.57 24.35
CA SER A 30 -0.90 15.95 23.33
C SER A 30 -1.33 15.44 21.96
N MET A 31 -1.19 16.27 20.93
CA MET A 31 -1.39 15.87 19.54
C MET A 31 -0.33 14.84 19.09
N ALA A 32 -0.77 13.72 18.53
CA ALA A 32 0.08 12.68 17.99
C ALA A 32 0.65 13.07 16.62
N THR A 33 1.83 12.55 16.31
CA THR A 33 2.52 12.65 15.00
C THR A 33 3.18 11.30 14.72
N GLY A 34 3.47 11.01 13.45
CA GLY A 34 4.01 9.74 13.00
C GLY A 34 2.98 8.61 12.98
N TRP A 35 3.46 7.38 13.05
CA TRP A 35 2.62 6.18 13.05
C TRP A 35 1.82 6.05 14.34
N LEU A 36 0.52 5.79 14.19
CA LEU A 36 -0.42 5.54 15.27
C LEU A 36 -1.14 4.22 15.03
N GLN A 37 -1.10 3.34 16.02
CA GLN A 37 -2.00 2.18 16.06
C GLN A 37 -3.22 2.51 16.91
N ASN A 38 -4.41 2.40 16.33
CA ASN A 38 -5.67 2.62 17.03
C ASN A 38 -6.73 1.62 16.58
N ASN A 39 -7.36 0.93 17.54
CA ASN A 39 -8.40 -0.08 17.29
C ASN A 39 -8.06 -1.13 16.21
N GLY A 40 -6.81 -1.61 16.21
CA GLY A 40 -6.35 -2.64 15.27
C GLY A 40 -5.92 -2.13 13.90
N SER A 41 -6.07 -0.83 13.61
CA SER A 41 -5.63 -0.20 12.37
C SER A 41 -4.41 0.69 12.59
N TRP A 42 -3.56 0.79 11.58
CA TRP A 42 -2.46 1.76 11.53
C TRP A 42 -2.88 3.02 10.78
N TYR A 43 -2.44 4.16 11.27
CA TYR A 43 -2.65 5.49 10.71
C TYR A 43 -1.32 6.23 10.71
N TYR A 44 -1.22 7.27 9.89
CA TYR A 44 -0.09 8.17 9.93
C TYR A 44 -0.55 9.60 10.13
N LEU A 45 0.00 10.27 11.14
CA LEU A 45 -0.25 11.67 11.43
C LEU A 45 0.98 12.46 10.96
N ASN A 46 0.80 13.42 10.07
CA ASN A 46 1.89 14.25 9.58
C ASN A 46 2.56 15.04 10.72
N SER A 47 3.68 15.71 10.45
CA SER A 47 4.39 16.50 11.47
C SER A 47 3.55 17.62 12.09
N ASN A 48 2.52 18.10 11.38
CA ASN A 48 1.53 19.05 11.86
C ASN A 48 0.32 18.38 12.54
N GLY A 49 0.34 17.05 12.73
CA GLY A 49 -0.71 16.23 13.33
C GLY A 49 -1.86 15.85 12.41
N ALA A 50 -1.92 16.40 11.19
CA ALA A 50 -2.98 16.07 10.25
C ALA A 50 -2.85 14.62 9.78
N MET A 51 -3.93 13.85 9.85
CA MET A 51 -3.99 12.47 9.37
C MET A 51 -3.72 12.41 7.86
N ALA A 52 -2.77 11.59 7.46
CA ALA A 52 -2.45 11.33 6.07
C ALA A 52 -3.47 10.38 5.41
N THR A 53 -3.66 10.57 4.11
CA THR A 53 -4.40 9.68 3.21
C THR A 53 -3.60 9.56 1.89
N GLY A 54 -3.86 8.52 1.12
CA GLY A 54 -3.14 8.19 -0.11
C GLY A 54 -1.74 7.62 0.13
N TRP A 55 -0.88 7.78 -0.88
CA TRP A 55 0.50 7.28 -0.84
C TRP A 55 1.36 8.06 0.16
N LEU A 56 2.04 7.32 1.04
CA LEU A 56 3.02 7.84 2.00
C LEU A 56 4.37 7.18 1.76
N LYS A 57 5.43 7.98 1.67
CA LYS A 57 6.81 7.48 1.71
C LYS A 57 7.40 7.80 3.08
N ASP A 58 7.66 6.78 3.87
CA ASP A 58 8.31 6.90 5.18
C ASP A 58 9.59 6.06 5.20
N ASN A 59 10.72 6.69 5.56
CA ASN A 59 12.05 6.05 5.61
C ASN A 59 12.44 5.23 4.38
N GLY A 60 12.02 5.65 3.19
CA GLY A 60 12.31 4.97 1.92
C GLY A 60 11.30 3.90 1.52
N THR A 61 10.37 3.54 2.39
CA THR A 61 9.31 2.56 2.14
C THR A 61 8.00 3.26 1.78
N TRP A 62 7.30 2.74 0.79
CA TRP A 62 5.97 3.22 0.41
C TRP A 62 4.88 2.46 1.14
N TYR A 63 3.87 3.21 1.57
CA TYR A 63 2.64 2.76 2.21
C TYR A 63 1.45 3.45 1.54
N TYR A 64 0.26 2.91 1.73
CA TYR A 64 -0.97 3.56 1.30
C TYR A 64 -1.94 3.68 2.48
N LEU A 65 -2.46 4.88 2.72
CA LEU A 65 -3.46 5.16 3.73
C LEU A 65 -4.80 5.36 3.02
N ASN A 66 -5.80 4.56 3.34
CA ASN A 66 -7.12 4.66 2.73
C ASN A 66 -7.76 6.03 3.00
N ALA A 67 -8.89 6.32 2.35
CA ALA A 67 -9.59 7.59 2.54
C ALA A 67 -10.02 7.87 4.01
N ASN A 68 -10.20 6.81 4.81
CA ASN A 68 -10.46 6.89 6.25
C ASN A 68 -9.17 6.94 7.12
N GLY A 69 -8.00 7.02 6.49
CA GLY A 69 -6.67 7.05 7.12
C GLY A 69 -6.09 5.69 7.48
N ALA A 70 -6.86 4.61 7.44
CA ALA A 70 -6.37 3.29 7.79
C ALA A 70 -5.39 2.78 6.74
N MET A 71 -4.21 2.32 7.15
CA MET A 71 -3.18 1.75 6.30
C MET A 71 -3.72 0.52 5.55
N ALA A 72 -3.50 0.48 4.25
CA ALA A 72 -3.87 -0.64 3.39
C ALA A 72 -2.84 -1.77 3.46
N THR A 73 -3.33 -3.00 3.30
CA THR A 73 -2.56 -4.23 3.12
C THR A 73 -3.20 -5.05 2.01
N GLY A 74 -2.43 -5.92 1.37
CA GLY A 74 -2.86 -6.74 0.23
C GLY A 74 -2.91 -5.96 -1.08
N TRP A 75 -3.73 -6.45 -2.00
CA TRP A 75 -3.93 -5.83 -3.31
C TRP A 75 -4.63 -4.48 -3.21
N LEU A 76 -4.04 -3.47 -3.82
CA LEU A 76 -4.56 -2.11 -3.93
C LEU A 76 -4.70 -1.73 -5.40
N LYS A 77 -5.88 -1.27 -5.80
CA LYS A 77 -6.08 -0.64 -7.12
C LYS A 77 -6.18 0.87 -6.96
N ASP A 78 -5.17 1.59 -7.42
CA ASP A 78 -5.10 3.05 -7.38
C ASP A 78 -4.99 3.59 -8.81
N ASN A 79 -5.94 4.45 -9.20
CA ASN A 79 -6.01 5.04 -10.54
C ASN A 79 -5.87 4.03 -11.69
N GLY A 80 -6.50 2.87 -11.55
CA GLY A 80 -6.49 1.81 -12.56
C GLY A 80 -5.26 0.89 -12.54
N THR A 81 -4.25 1.20 -11.73
CA THR A 81 -3.02 0.40 -11.58
C THR A 81 -3.11 -0.44 -10.30
N TRP A 82 -2.69 -1.71 -10.39
CA TRP A 82 -2.59 -2.58 -9.22
C TRP A 82 -1.22 -2.47 -8.55
N TYR A 83 -1.24 -2.51 -7.23
CA TYR A 83 -0.09 -2.54 -6.33
C TYR A 83 -0.34 -3.62 -5.27
N TYR A 84 0.70 -4.03 -4.58
CA TYR A 84 0.57 -4.93 -3.44
C TYR A 84 1.30 -4.37 -2.22
N LEU A 85 0.61 -4.32 -1.08
CA LEU A 85 1.15 -3.90 0.20
C LEU A 85 1.26 -5.15 1.08
N ASN A 86 2.42 -5.43 1.65
CA ASN A 86 2.57 -6.62 2.51
C ASN A 86 1.78 -6.47 3.83
N ALA A 87 1.86 -7.48 4.70
CA ALA A 87 1.14 -7.47 5.98
C ALA A 87 1.50 -6.29 6.91
N ASN A 88 2.70 -5.73 6.76
CA ASN A 88 3.15 -4.54 7.48
C ASN A 88 2.86 -3.24 6.71
N GLY A 89 2.10 -3.30 5.62
CA GLY A 89 1.72 -2.18 4.75
C GLY A 89 2.80 -1.70 3.78
N ALA A 90 3.99 -2.30 3.81
CA ALA A 90 5.07 -1.89 2.91
C ALA A 90 4.79 -2.38 1.49
N MET A 91 4.89 -1.47 0.52
CA MET A 91 4.70 -1.76 -0.90
C MET A 91 5.74 -2.76 -1.42
N VAL A 92 5.26 -3.79 -2.11
CA VAL A 92 6.07 -4.84 -2.71
C VAL A 92 6.48 -4.46 -4.14
N THR A 93 7.71 -4.81 -4.50
CA THR A 93 8.25 -4.74 -5.86
C THR A 93 8.87 -6.08 -6.24
N GLY A 94 9.05 -6.32 -7.54
CA GLY A 94 9.58 -7.58 -8.07
C GLY A 94 8.54 -8.71 -8.12
N TRP A 95 9.02 -9.95 -8.01
CA TRP A 95 8.17 -11.14 -8.04
C TRP A 95 7.34 -11.25 -6.76
N LEU A 96 6.02 -11.44 -6.93
CA LEU A 96 5.07 -11.71 -5.87
C LEU A 96 4.36 -13.03 -6.15
N LYS A 97 4.34 -13.93 -5.17
CA LYS A 97 3.47 -15.10 -5.20
C LYS A 97 2.28 -14.86 -4.29
N ASP A 98 1.07 -14.94 -4.84
CA ASP A 98 -0.18 -14.85 -4.10
C ASP A 98 -1.03 -16.10 -4.41
N GLY A 99 -1.25 -16.93 -3.39
CA GLY A 99 -1.74 -18.29 -3.58
C GLY A 99 -0.78 -19.11 -4.47
N ASP A 100 -1.32 -19.66 -5.55
CA ASP A 100 -0.56 -20.43 -6.55
C ASP A 100 -0.10 -19.60 -7.76
N THR A 101 -0.47 -18.31 -7.79
CA THR A 101 -0.22 -17.43 -8.93
C THR A 101 0.97 -16.51 -8.68
N TRP A 102 1.82 -16.35 -9.69
CA TRP A 102 2.90 -15.38 -9.68
C TRP A 102 2.51 -14.10 -10.43
N TYR A 103 2.96 -12.97 -9.90
CA TYR A 103 2.80 -11.63 -10.43
C TYR A 103 4.15 -10.93 -10.45
N TYR A 104 4.28 -9.87 -11.24
CA TYR A 104 5.46 -9.02 -11.26
C TYR A 104 5.08 -7.55 -11.05
N LEU A 105 5.63 -6.95 -10.00
CA LEU A 105 5.47 -5.56 -9.64
C LEU A 105 6.74 -4.80 -10.06
N GLU A 106 6.59 -3.71 -10.78
CA GLU A 106 7.71 -2.88 -11.22
C GLU A 106 8.38 -2.17 -10.03
N ALA A 107 9.51 -1.50 -10.25
CA ALA A 107 10.18 -0.73 -9.20
C ALA A 107 9.30 0.41 -8.64
N SER A 108 8.33 0.90 -9.43
CA SER A 108 7.29 1.82 -8.99
C SER A 108 6.18 1.18 -8.15
N GLY A 109 6.18 -0.16 -8.03
CA GLY A 109 5.13 -0.96 -7.42
C GLY A 109 3.98 -1.31 -8.37
N ALA A 110 3.94 -0.73 -9.57
CA ALA A 110 2.88 -1.01 -10.54
C ALA A 110 2.95 -2.46 -11.03
N MET A 111 1.84 -3.17 -11.01
CA MET A 111 1.74 -4.54 -11.52
C MET A 111 1.77 -4.55 -13.05
N LYS A 112 2.63 -5.39 -13.64
CA LYS A 112 2.59 -5.65 -15.08
C LYS A 112 1.33 -6.43 -15.46
N VAL A 113 0.75 -6.07 -16.60
CA VAL A 113 -0.42 -6.74 -17.20
C VAL A 113 -0.26 -6.84 -18.71
N SER A 114 -0.80 -7.90 -19.31
CA SER A 114 -0.91 -8.13 -20.76
C SER A 114 0.37 -7.85 -21.55
N GLN A 115 1.52 -8.33 -21.09
CA GLN A 115 2.79 -8.02 -21.73
C GLN A 115 3.86 -9.07 -21.52
N TRP A 116 4.75 -9.15 -22.51
CA TRP A 116 6.06 -9.79 -22.35
C TRP A 116 7.02 -8.82 -21.66
N PHE A 117 7.86 -9.33 -20.77
CA PHE A 117 8.91 -8.55 -20.10
C PHE A 117 10.11 -9.42 -19.78
N LYS A 118 11.27 -8.77 -19.56
CA LYS A 118 12.54 -9.43 -19.28
C LYS A 118 12.96 -9.23 -17.82
N VAL A 119 13.39 -10.30 -17.16
CA VAL A 119 14.02 -10.27 -15.83
C VAL A 119 15.26 -11.15 -15.86
N SER A 120 16.43 -10.59 -15.56
CA SER A 120 17.73 -11.31 -15.56
C SER A 120 17.95 -12.15 -16.83
N ASP A 121 17.80 -11.50 -17.98
CA ASP A 121 17.92 -12.08 -19.32
C ASP A 121 16.91 -13.15 -19.75
N LYS A 122 15.91 -13.45 -18.92
CA LYS A 122 14.82 -14.37 -19.26
C LYS A 122 13.54 -13.61 -19.56
N TRP A 123 12.76 -14.12 -20.51
CA TRP A 123 11.48 -13.55 -20.91
C TRP A 123 10.32 -14.26 -20.22
N TYR A 124 9.35 -13.46 -19.79
CA TYR A 124 8.15 -13.88 -19.09
C TYR A 124 6.93 -13.15 -19.67
N TYR A 125 5.76 -13.75 -19.57
CA TYR A 125 4.50 -13.13 -19.96
C TYR A 125 3.49 -13.15 -18.81
N VAL A 126 2.84 -12.02 -18.57
CA VAL A 126 1.69 -11.92 -17.67
C VAL A 126 0.43 -11.57 -18.46
N ASP A 127 -0.70 -12.17 -18.10
CA ASP A 127 -1.98 -11.94 -18.76
C ASP A 127 -2.66 -10.65 -18.30
N GLY A 128 -3.91 -10.42 -18.73
CA GLY A 128 -4.68 -9.22 -18.38
C GLY A 128 -5.06 -9.08 -16.90
N SER A 129 -4.98 -10.17 -16.14
CA SER A 129 -5.11 -10.17 -14.68
C SER A 129 -3.76 -9.95 -13.97
N GLY A 130 -2.64 -9.97 -14.71
CA GLY A 130 -1.28 -9.92 -14.18
C GLY A 130 -0.71 -11.29 -13.82
N ALA A 131 -1.47 -12.37 -14.01
CA ALA A 131 -1.03 -13.72 -13.70
C ALA A 131 0.07 -14.17 -14.68
N LEU A 132 1.17 -14.71 -14.14
CA LEU A 132 2.26 -15.29 -14.91
C LEU A 132 1.77 -16.52 -15.69
N ALA A 133 1.99 -16.51 -17.00
CA ALA A 133 1.76 -17.67 -17.84
C ALA A 133 2.83 -18.74 -17.55
N VAL A 134 2.40 -19.98 -17.29
CA VAL A 134 3.29 -21.13 -17.03
C VAL A 134 2.79 -22.35 -17.80
N ASN A 135 3.70 -23.21 -18.27
CA ASN A 135 3.39 -24.45 -19.01
C ASN A 135 2.37 -24.25 -20.15
N THR A 136 2.52 -23.18 -20.93
CA THR A 136 1.56 -22.81 -21.97
C THR A 136 2.26 -22.13 -23.15
N THR A 137 1.50 -21.80 -24.19
CA THR A 137 1.98 -21.07 -25.36
C THR A 137 1.26 -19.73 -25.46
N VAL A 138 2.04 -18.65 -25.56
CA VAL A 138 1.54 -17.27 -25.71
C VAL A 138 2.05 -16.71 -27.03
N ASN A 139 1.14 -16.33 -27.93
CA ASN A 139 1.47 -15.77 -29.25
C ASN A 139 2.47 -16.62 -30.06
N GLY A 140 2.40 -17.96 -29.94
CA GLY A 140 3.31 -18.90 -30.60
C GLY A 140 4.62 -19.20 -29.86
N TYR A 141 4.87 -18.57 -28.70
CA TYR A 141 6.05 -18.82 -27.87
C TYR A 141 5.69 -19.65 -26.64
N THR A 142 6.42 -20.74 -26.40
CA THR A 142 6.17 -21.63 -25.26
C THR A 142 6.89 -21.15 -24.02
N VAL A 143 6.20 -21.15 -22.88
CA VAL A 143 6.78 -20.88 -21.57
C VAL A 143 6.76 -22.14 -20.71
N ASN A 144 7.84 -22.38 -19.97
CA ASN A 144 7.99 -23.55 -19.10
C ASN A 144 7.24 -23.39 -17.77
N GLY A 145 7.42 -24.32 -16.83
CA GLY A 145 6.77 -24.29 -15.51
C GLY A 145 7.19 -23.13 -14.60
N ASN A 146 8.31 -22.47 -14.92
CA ASN A 146 8.76 -21.25 -14.25
C ASN A 146 8.28 -19.98 -14.97
N GLY A 147 7.51 -20.13 -16.05
CA GLY A 147 7.04 -19.03 -16.90
C GLY A 147 8.12 -18.44 -17.82
N GLU A 148 9.28 -19.10 -17.91
CA GLU A 148 10.38 -18.67 -18.76
C GLU A 148 10.10 -19.10 -20.20
N TRP A 149 10.24 -18.18 -21.14
CA TRP A 149 10.23 -18.50 -22.57
C TRP A 149 11.37 -19.46 -22.92
N VAL A 150 11.04 -20.50 -23.70
CA VAL A 150 11.95 -21.56 -24.19
C VAL A 150 11.90 -21.75 -25.70
#